data_AF-A0A8H7YCJ7-F1
#
_entry.id   AF-A0A8H7YCJ7-F1
#
_cell.length_a   1.000
_cell.length_b   1.000
_cell.length_c   1.000
_cell.angle_alpha   90.00
_cell.angle_beta   90.00
_cell.angle_gamma   90.00
#
_symmetry.space_group_name_H-M   'P 1'
#
loop_
_entity.id
_entity.type
_entity.pdbx_description
1 polymer ?
#
loop_
_entity_poly.entity_id
_entity_poly.type
_entity_poly.pdbx_seq_one_letter_code
_entity_poly.pdbx_strand_id
1 'polypeptide(L)'
;MANIDDLFKKPLLPSKRKSEPLRDASTLYKSAKVDANGDVSSNRATAVEDDFDEQDEAGPELPPDFNPDEDIPDDEEGRFFGGGISRDTAGALDFVEKLDQGDTGPEKVDSAWLRRLAVNFEKRISKNAELRAKFENEPQKFMASEADLDADIKSLSILSEHPDLYEEFANLGCVGSLVSLLSHENTDIAIDAIEILGELTDEDVEAEQEEWDFLVNAMVDGDVIALLSQNLARLDEDNDADRAGVYHVMSVLENLASQLLIAEKIGQDTDMVAWLKNRIQKKEKPVTQNKQFAAEILAILVQSSTENRQRLIEKDMVDVLLQLLSVYRKVDPEKDSDEEEYVENLFNCLTCLVDEDEGKSKFIAAEGVELAQIMLREGKMSKSRALRVLNHAVCGKGGAPVCERLVNAGVLSTIFGMFMKKQDHRSIEHLLGIFSSLLRLLPWDSSNRIRTLAKFMEKDYEKIKKLIKLRREYASKVLAVDQVIDQERKPMSSDEQELMASEWLSRRLDAGLFCLQNIDVILAWLVAEDDGAKVKIKSLLLEQDEDLGVIKATLQEQINDLDETSADELDTREMLGTLLQFL
;
A
#
# COMPACT_ATOMS: atom_id res chain seq x y z
N MET A 1 -27.25 -11.25 28.43
CA MET A 1 -27.90 -10.69 27.24
C MET A 1 -27.41 -9.27 27.10
N ALA A 2 -26.34 -9.09 26.32
CA ALA A 2 -25.78 -7.79 26.01
C ALA A 2 -26.49 -7.26 24.75
N ASN A 3 -26.77 -5.96 24.74
CA ASN A 3 -27.54 -5.29 23.70
C ASN A 3 -26.73 -5.24 22.39
N ILE A 4 -27.38 -5.57 21.27
CA ILE A 4 -26.78 -5.62 19.92
C ILE A 4 -26.42 -4.22 19.39
N ASP A 5 -26.99 -3.17 19.97
CA ASP A 5 -26.74 -1.78 19.55
C ASP A 5 -25.37 -1.21 19.95
N ASP A 6 -24.60 -1.88 20.82
CA ASP A 6 -23.27 -1.41 21.22
C ASP A 6 -22.14 -1.90 20.27
N LEU A 7 -22.46 -2.69 19.25
CA LEU A 7 -21.48 -3.18 18.25
C LEU A 7 -21.25 -2.25 17.05
N PHE A 8 -22.02 -1.15 16.92
CA PHE A 8 -21.95 -0.24 15.77
C PHE A 8 -21.43 1.17 16.08
N LYS A 9 -20.82 1.39 17.25
CA LYS A 9 -20.17 2.68 17.55
C LYS A 9 -18.73 2.69 17.02
N LYS A 10 -18.55 3.27 15.82
CA LYS A 10 -17.23 3.62 15.25
C LYS A 10 -16.44 4.53 16.21
N PRO A 11 -15.10 4.41 16.30
CA PRO A 11 -14.26 5.38 16.99
C PRO A 11 -14.36 6.75 16.31
N LEU A 12 -14.56 7.81 17.09
CA LEU A 12 -14.56 9.20 16.62
C LEU A 12 -13.14 9.60 16.20
N LEU A 13 -12.89 9.62 14.88
CA LEU A 13 -11.79 10.37 14.26
C LEU A 13 -12.35 11.73 13.76
N PRO A 14 -11.56 12.82 13.83
CA PRO A 14 -12.05 14.16 13.54
C PRO A 14 -12.15 14.40 12.02
N SER A 15 -13.32 14.14 11.44
CA SER A 15 -13.68 14.64 10.11
C SER A 15 -14.47 15.95 10.25
N LYS A 16 -13.84 17.05 9.82
CA LYS A 16 -14.37 18.33 9.33
C LYS A 16 -13.28 19.39 9.50
N ARG A 17 -12.42 19.57 8.48
CA ARG A 17 -11.65 20.83 8.37
C ARG A 17 -12.65 21.95 8.04
N LYS A 18 -12.73 22.93 8.93
CA LYS A 18 -13.27 24.25 8.57
C LYS A 18 -12.34 24.84 7.51
N SER A 19 -12.92 25.40 6.46
CA SER A 19 -12.20 26.20 5.46
C SER A 19 -11.36 27.26 6.16
N GLU A 20 -10.05 27.25 5.93
CA GLU A 20 -9.21 28.39 6.30
C GLU A 20 -9.60 29.59 5.44
N PRO A 21 -9.62 30.82 5.99
CA PRO A 21 -9.90 32.01 5.19
C PRO A 21 -8.77 32.21 4.18
N LEU A 22 -9.14 32.50 2.92
CA LEU A 22 -8.26 32.85 1.80
C LEU A 22 -7.13 33.79 2.28
N ARG A 23 -5.91 33.25 2.36
CA ARG A 23 -4.70 34.04 2.61
C ARG A 23 -4.33 34.75 1.31
N ASP A 24 -3.94 36.01 1.42
CA ASP A 24 -3.65 36.90 0.30
C ASP A 24 -2.61 36.29 -0.67
N ALA A 25 -3.07 35.98 -1.88
CA ALA A 25 -2.32 35.30 -2.95
C ALA A 25 -1.06 36.05 -3.39
N SER A 26 -0.94 37.35 -3.06
CA SER A 26 0.25 38.15 -3.38
C SER A 26 1.52 37.74 -2.61
N THR A 27 1.40 36.88 -1.59
CA THR A 27 2.52 36.49 -0.72
C THR A 27 3.16 35.14 -1.07
N LEU A 28 2.54 34.31 -1.92
CA LEU A 28 2.95 32.93 -2.16
C LEU A 28 3.71 32.70 -3.48
N TYR A 29 3.54 33.55 -4.49
CA TYR A 29 4.20 33.35 -5.78
C TYR A 29 5.69 33.73 -5.74
N LYS A 30 6.57 32.72 -5.70
CA LYS A 30 8.01 32.90 -5.85
C LYS A 30 8.33 33.28 -7.30
N SER A 31 8.70 34.54 -7.52
CA SER A 31 9.44 34.93 -8.72
C SER A 31 10.93 34.66 -8.47
N ALA A 32 11.56 33.87 -9.33
CA ALA A 32 12.99 33.62 -9.31
C ALA A 32 13.76 34.95 -9.45
N LYS A 33 14.31 35.46 -8.35
CA LYS A 33 15.25 36.60 -8.37
C LYS A 33 16.67 36.07 -8.40
N VAL A 34 17.37 36.40 -9.48
CA VAL A 34 18.82 36.30 -9.60
C VAL A 34 19.45 37.44 -8.80
N ASP A 35 20.31 37.10 -7.84
CA ASP A 35 20.98 38.07 -6.97
C ASP A 35 22.02 38.93 -7.71
N ALA A 36 22.05 40.21 -7.35
CA ALA A 36 23.18 41.10 -7.56
C ALA A 36 23.41 41.98 -6.31
N ASN A 37 24.31 41.51 -5.43
CA ASN A 37 25.04 42.22 -4.37
C ASN A 37 24.34 43.29 -3.49
N GLY A 38 24.32 43.06 -2.18
CA GLY A 38 24.32 44.12 -1.16
C GLY A 38 23.95 43.68 0.27
N ASP A 39 24.92 43.72 1.19
CA ASP A 39 24.76 43.50 2.64
C ASP A 39 23.88 44.56 3.36
N VAL A 40 23.22 44.16 4.47
CA VAL A 40 23.40 44.66 5.88
C VAL A 40 22.12 44.52 6.75
N SER A 41 22.29 43.79 7.87
CA SER A 41 21.64 43.69 9.20
C SER A 41 20.42 44.55 9.64
N SER A 42 19.48 43.97 10.43
CA SER A 42 19.45 43.96 11.93
C SER A 42 18.02 43.95 12.58
N ASN A 43 17.78 42.96 13.46
CA ASN A 43 17.10 42.96 14.79
C ASN A 43 15.67 43.47 15.07
N ARG A 44 14.81 42.58 15.62
CA ARG A 44 14.16 42.54 16.98
C ARG A 44 12.88 41.66 16.95
N ALA A 45 12.77 40.54 17.69
CA ALA A 45 12.28 40.37 19.09
C ALA A 45 10.98 41.15 19.40
N THR A 46 9.86 40.60 19.91
CA THR A 46 9.67 39.76 21.13
C THR A 46 8.20 39.26 21.23
N ALA A 47 7.97 38.24 22.05
CA ALA A 47 6.73 37.48 22.32
C ALA A 47 5.66 38.18 23.21
N VAL A 48 4.47 37.55 23.38
CA VAL A 48 3.87 37.05 24.67
C VAL A 48 2.41 36.56 24.46
N GLU A 49 2.07 35.46 25.14
CA GLU A 49 0.78 34.74 25.29
C GLU A 49 -0.21 35.44 26.27
N ASP A 50 -1.52 35.14 26.17
CA ASP A 50 -2.33 34.48 27.24
C ASP A 50 -3.87 34.64 27.08
N ASP A 51 -4.54 33.48 27.09
CA ASP A 51 -5.81 32.98 27.68
C ASP A 51 -7.06 33.81 28.09
N PHE A 52 -8.16 33.03 28.10
CA PHE A 52 -9.63 33.17 28.21
C PHE A 52 -10.28 34.02 29.34
N ASP A 53 -11.52 34.48 29.09
CA ASP A 53 -12.73 34.13 29.90
C ASP A 53 -14.06 34.70 29.33
N GLU A 54 -15.16 33.93 29.50
CA GLU A 54 -16.57 34.21 29.13
C GLU A 54 -17.33 35.05 30.17
N GLN A 55 -18.25 35.94 29.74
CA GLN A 55 -19.46 36.30 30.51
C GLN A 55 -20.52 37.05 29.66
N ASP A 56 -21.77 36.58 29.75
CA ASP A 56 -23.00 37.16 29.19
C ASP A 56 -23.38 38.51 29.83
N GLU A 57 -23.82 39.49 29.03
CA GLU A 57 -24.50 40.70 29.55
C GLU A 57 -25.66 41.13 28.62
N ALA A 58 -26.89 41.14 29.17
CA ALA A 58 -28.13 41.53 28.50
C ALA A 58 -28.32 43.06 28.49
N GLY A 59 -28.76 43.63 27.35
CA GLY A 59 -28.92 45.08 27.14
C GLY A 59 -30.19 45.71 27.77
N PRO A 60 -30.23 47.05 27.91
CA PRO A 60 -31.23 47.76 28.71
C PRO A 60 -32.56 48.06 27.97
N GLU A 61 -33.66 48.17 28.72
CA GLU A 61 -35.01 48.52 28.25
C GLU A 61 -35.19 50.02 27.91
N LEU A 62 -36.18 50.31 27.06
CA LEU A 62 -36.48 51.64 26.50
C LEU A 62 -37.26 52.58 27.44
N PRO A 63 -37.07 53.92 27.34
CA PRO A 63 -37.73 54.91 28.22
C PRO A 63 -39.22 55.19 27.92
N PRO A 64 -39.96 55.83 28.86
CA PRO A 64 -41.43 55.79 28.92
C PRO A 64 -42.21 56.73 27.98
N ASP A 65 -41.57 57.53 27.14
CA ASP A 65 -42.22 58.62 26.38
C ASP A 65 -42.10 58.46 24.85
N PHE A 66 -42.12 57.24 24.33
CA PHE A 66 -42.13 57.01 22.88
C PHE A 66 -43.56 57.13 22.33
N ASN A 67 -43.85 58.22 21.62
CA ASN A 67 -45.11 58.41 20.89
C ASN A 67 -44.87 58.21 19.38
N PRO A 68 -45.51 57.25 18.68
CA PRO A 68 -45.11 56.85 17.32
C PRO A 68 -45.51 57.80 16.18
N ASP A 69 -46.29 58.85 16.47
CA ASP A 69 -47.00 59.64 15.45
C ASP A 69 -46.54 61.12 15.33
N GLU A 70 -45.37 61.49 15.86
CA GLU A 70 -44.76 62.80 15.57
C GLU A 70 -43.73 62.70 14.42
N ASP A 71 -44.03 63.34 13.30
CA ASP A 71 -43.09 63.54 12.18
C ASP A 71 -41.98 64.52 12.58
N ILE A 72 -40.81 63.98 12.96
CA ILE A 72 -39.59 64.76 13.24
C ILE A 72 -38.78 64.87 11.93
N PRO A 73 -38.28 66.06 11.54
CA PRO A 73 -37.48 66.21 10.32
C PRO A 73 -36.12 65.53 10.43
N ASP A 74 -35.67 64.91 9.35
CA ASP A 74 -34.34 64.31 9.19
C ASP A 74 -33.22 65.26 9.68
N ASP A 75 -32.27 64.71 10.44
CA ASP A 75 -31.03 65.41 10.74
C ASP A 75 -30.09 65.40 9.52
N GLU A 76 -29.29 66.45 9.38
CA GLU A 76 -28.34 66.65 8.26
C GLU A 76 -27.19 65.62 8.21
N GLU A 77 -27.28 64.53 9.00
CA GLU A 77 -26.33 63.43 9.01
C GLU A 77 -26.92 62.12 8.46
N GLY A 78 -28.16 62.13 7.95
CA GLY A 78 -28.74 61.02 7.20
C GLY A 78 -28.94 59.74 8.02
N ARG A 79 -29.13 59.89 9.34
CA ARG A 79 -29.32 58.78 10.27
C ARG A 79 -30.81 58.45 10.38
N PHE A 80 -31.29 57.56 9.52
CA PHE A 80 -32.65 57.03 9.61
C PHE A 80 -32.73 56.03 10.77
N PHE A 81 -33.44 56.41 11.85
CA PHE A 81 -33.82 55.62 13.03
C PHE A 81 -32.74 54.72 13.66
N GLY A 82 -32.22 55.13 14.83
CA GLY A 82 -32.18 54.33 16.08
C GLY A 82 -31.66 52.88 16.13
N GLY A 83 -31.23 52.28 15.03
CA GLY A 83 -30.50 51.03 14.90
C GLY A 83 -29.36 51.34 13.95
N GLY A 84 -28.12 51.15 14.38
CA GLY A 84 -26.91 51.68 13.75
C GLY A 84 -26.59 51.13 12.36
N ILE A 85 -27.43 51.42 11.37
CA ILE A 85 -27.29 50.99 9.97
C ILE A 85 -27.36 52.26 9.12
N SER A 86 -26.24 52.60 8.46
CA SER A 86 -26.17 53.69 7.49
C SER A 86 -26.93 53.36 6.20
N ARG A 87 -27.30 54.37 5.41
CA ARG A 87 -27.92 54.17 4.08
C ARG A 87 -27.11 53.25 3.16
N ASP A 88 -25.79 53.26 3.28
CA ASP A 88 -24.90 52.38 2.51
C ASP A 88 -25.00 50.92 2.96
N THR A 89 -25.17 50.68 4.26
CA THR A 89 -25.43 49.33 4.78
C THR A 89 -26.84 48.82 4.46
N ALA A 90 -27.84 49.70 4.36
CA ALA A 90 -29.17 49.32 3.90
C ALA A 90 -29.18 48.97 2.40
N GLY A 91 -28.42 49.71 1.57
CA GLY A 91 -28.21 49.37 0.16
C GLY A 91 -27.40 48.09 -0.03
N ALA A 92 -26.43 47.81 0.85
CA ALA A 92 -25.69 46.55 0.87
C ALA A 92 -26.58 45.37 1.29
N LEU A 93 -27.48 45.55 2.27
CA LEU A 93 -28.45 44.55 2.69
C LEU A 93 -29.49 44.26 1.59
N ASP A 94 -29.99 45.29 0.89
CA ASP A 94 -30.90 45.12 -0.27
C ASP A 94 -30.19 44.46 -1.47
N PHE A 95 -28.87 44.65 -1.61
CA PHE A 95 -28.06 43.94 -2.61
C PHE A 95 -27.83 42.47 -2.23
N VAL A 96 -27.60 42.18 -0.95
CA VAL A 96 -27.48 40.81 -0.43
C VAL A 96 -28.82 40.08 -0.50
N GLU A 97 -29.94 40.72 -0.13
CA GLU A 97 -31.29 40.15 -0.29
C GLU A 97 -31.67 39.93 -1.76
N LYS A 98 -31.18 40.76 -2.69
CA LYS A 98 -31.36 40.54 -4.14
C LYS A 98 -30.48 39.43 -4.72
N LEU A 99 -29.32 39.16 -4.11
CA LEU A 99 -28.50 38.00 -4.42
C LEU A 99 -29.10 36.71 -3.86
N ASP A 100 -29.71 36.76 -2.67
CA ASP A 100 -30.45 35.66 -2.05
C ASP A 100 -31.82 35.36 -2.73
N GLN A 101 -32.35 36.31 -3.50
CA GLN A 101 -33.55 36.13 -4.34
C GLN A 101 -33.26 35.51 -5.72
N GLY A 102 -31.98 35.28 -6.04
CA GLY A 102 -31.59 34.40 -7.14
C GLY A 102 -31.71 32.96 -6.68
N ASP A 103 -32.69 32.24 -7.24
CA ASP A 103 -32.82 30.79 -7.11
C ASP A 103 -31.52 30.09 -7.55
N THR A 104 -30.61 29.88 -6.61
CA THR A 104 -29.57 28.85 -6.70
C THR A 104 -29.74 27.95 -5.49
N GLY A 105 -30.70 27.03 -5.57
CA GLY A 105 -30.54 25.76 -4.88
C GLY A 105 -29.14 25.17 -5.16
N PRO A 106 -28.68 24.19 -4.36
CA PRO A 106 -27.36 23.58 -4.57
C PRO A 106 -27.18 23.25 -6.06
N GLU A 107 -26.11 23.77 -6.67
CA GLU A 107 -25.89 23.62 -8.11
C GLU A 107 -25.92 22.12 -8.43
N LYS A 108 -26.88 21.71 -9.26
CA LYS A 108 -27.01 20.31 -9.61
C LYS A 108 -25.83 19.93 -10.49
N VAL A 109 -24.96 19.07 -9.95
CA VAL A 109 -23.82 18.49 -10.67
C VAL A 109 -24.37 17.44 -11.63
N ASP A 110 -24.58 17.86 -12.88
CA ASP A 110 -25.08 17.02 -13.97
C ASP A 110 -24.31 17.26 -15.28
N SER A 111 -24.64 16.53 -16.35
CA SER A 111 -24.00 16.69 -17.67
C SER A 111 -23.96 18.13 -18.18
N ALA A 112 -25.01 18.93 -17.91
CA ALA A 112 -25.05 20.32 -18.37
C ALA A 112 -24.13 21.22 -17.54
N TRP A 113 -23.99 20.92 -16.26
CA TRP A 113 -22.95 21.51 -15.41
C TRP A 113 -21.55 21.14 -15.89
N LEU A 114 -21.29 19.85 -16.13
CA LEU A 114 -19.98 19.35 -16.56
C LEU A 114 -19.52 20.01 -17.87
N ARG A 115 -20.40 20.13 -18.86
CA ARG A 115 -20.07 20.82 -20.12
C ARG A 115 -19.69 22.29 -19.92
N ARG A 116 -20.34 22.98 -18.98
CA ARG A 116 -20.01 24.38 -18.67
C ARG A 116 -18.65 24.45 -17.97
N LEU A 117 -18.41 23.57 -17.01
CA LEU A 117 -17.13 23.42 -16.31
C LEU A 117 -15.99 23.15 -17.31
N ALA A 118 -16.15 22.13 -18.16
CA ALA A 118 -15.19 21.75 -19.20
C ALA A 118 -14.83 22.93 -20.12
N VAL A 119 -15.82 23.65 -20.65
CA VAL A 119 -15.58 24.80 -21.53
C VAL A 119 -14.83 25.94 -20.80
N ASN A 120 -15.11 26.15 -19.51
CA ASN A 120 -14.42 27.17 -18.72
C ASN A 120 -12.98 26.75 -18.42
N PHE A 121 -12.77 25.50 -18.02
CA PHE A 121 -11.46 24.91 -17.76
C PHE A 121 -10.54 25.05 -18.98
N GLU A 122 -11.00 24.62 -20.16
CA GLU A 122 -10.24 24.74 -21.41
C GLU A 122 -9.90 26.19 -21.76
N LYS A 123 -10.83 27.11 -21.52
CA LYS A 123 -10.58 28.55 -21.72
C LYS A 123 -9.54 29.09 -20.73
N ARG A 124 -9.54 28.64 -19.47
CA ARG A 124 -8.54 29.06 -18.48
C ARG A 124 -7.16 28.56 -18.85
N ILE A 125 -7.03 27.29 -19.22
CA ILE A 125 -5.75 26.72 -19.70
C ILE A 125 -5.24 27.52 -20.89
N SER A 126 -6.08 27.74 -21.91
CA SER A 126 -5.70 28.47 -23.12
C SER A 126 -5.29 29.92 -22.83
N LYS A 127 -6.06 30.62 -21.97
CA LYS A 127 -5.77 32.01 -21.58
C LYS A 127 -4.46 32.11 -20.79
N ASN A 128 -4.21 31.17 -19.88
CA ASN A 128 -2.97 31.11 -19.12
C ASN A 128 -1.77 30.90 -20.05
N ALA A 129 -1.84 29.89 -20.93
CA ALA A 129 -0.80 29.60 -21.90
C ALA A 129 -0.51 30.80 -22.84
N GLU A 130 -1.55 31.50 -23.32
CA GLU A 130 -1.38 32.70 -24.14
C GLU A 130 -0.66 33.83 -23.38
N LEU A 131 -1.06 34.10 -22.13
CA LEU A 131 -0.45 35.15 -21.32
C LEU A 131 0.99 34.82 -20.94
N ARG A 132 1.30 33.54 -20.64
CA ARG A 132 2.67 33.07 -20.41
C ARG A 132 3.53 33.24 -21.66
N ALA A 133 3.04 32.81 -22.83
CA ALA A 133 3.76 32.97 -24.08
C ALA A 133 3.99 34.44 -24.47
N LYS A 134 3.05 35.33 -24.14
CA LYS A 134 3.13 36.76 -24.44
C LYS A 134 4.02 37.54 -23.47
N PHE A 135 4.09 37.11 -22.21
CA PHE A 135 4.74 37.82 -21.11
C PHE A 135 5.75 36.93 -20.37
N GLU A 136 6.50 36.10 -21.10
CA GLU A 136 7.43 35.09 -20.58
C GLU A 136 8.34 35.61 -19.45
N ASN A 137 8.86 36.82 -19.58
CA ASN A 137 9.77 37.44 -18.61
C ASN A 137 9.07 38.35 -17.58
N GLU A 138 7.73 38.36 -17.53
CA GLU A 138 6.95 39.23 -16.67
C GLU A 138 5.85 38.45 -15.90
N PRO A 139 6.22 37.65 -14.88
CA PRO A 139 5.27 36.81 -14.13
C PRO A 139 4.05 37.52 -13.55
N GLN A 140 4.23 38.78 -13.17
CA GLN A 140 3.16 39.64 -12.64
C GLN A 140 1.97 39.80 -13.61
N LYS A 141 2.17 39.61 -14.92
CA LYS A 141 1.12 39.78 -15.93
C LYS A 141 0.26 38.53 -16.16
N PHE A 142 0.70 37.36 -15.73
CA PHE A 142 -0.05 36.11 -15.85
C PHE A 142 -0.37 35.45 -14.50
N MET A 143 0.13 35.98 -13.39
CA MET A 143 -0.16 35.48 -12.03
C MET A 143 -1.66 35.40 -11.71
N ALA A 144 -2.45 36.41 -12.12
CA ALA A 144 -3.89 36.38 -11.91
C ALA A 144 -4.57 35.25 -12.72
N SER A 145 -4.08 34.96 -13.94
CA SER A 145 -4.58 33.83 -14.72
C SER A 145 -4.09 32.48 -14.22
N GLU A 146 -2.99 32.42 -13.46
CA GLU A 146 -2.55 31.21 -12.76
C GLU A 146 -3.43 30.92 -11.56
N ALA A 147 -3.71 31.92 -10.72
CA ALA A 147 -4.64 31.77 -9.60
C ALA A 147 -6.06 31.36 -10.06
N ASP A 148 -6.53 31.93 -11.17
CA ASP A 148 -7.78 31.52 -11.81
C ASP A 148 -7.76 30.07 -12.30
N LEU A 149 -6.62 29.59 -12.82
CA LEU A 149 -6.48 28.22 -13.32
C LEU A 149 -6.39 27.23 -12.17
N ASP A 150 -5.62 27.55 -11.13
CA ASP A 150 -5.54 26.79 -9.88
C ASP A 150 -6.93 26.57 -9.26
N ALA A 151 -7.72 27.64 -9.12
CA ALA A 151 -9.08 27.54 -8.60
C ALA A 151 -9.98 26.62 -9.45
N ASP A 152 -9.86 26.69 -10.78
CA ASP A 152 -10.62 25.82 -11.68
C ASP A 152 -10.14 24.36 -11.58
N ILE A 153 -8.84 24.08 -11.43
CA ILE A 153 -8.31 22.73 -11.18
C ILE A 153 -8.91 22.19 -9.89
N LYS A 154 -8.80 22.93 -8.78
CA LYS A 154 -9.33 22.52 -7.48
C LYS A 154 -10.84 22.27 -7.50
N SER A 155 -11.58 23.01 -8.34
CA SER A 155 -13.02 22.81 -8.49
C SER A 155 -13.39 21.46 -9.11
N LEU A 156 -12.47 20.78 -9.80
CA LEU A 156 -12.70 19.45 -10.38
C LEU A 156 -12.82 18.35 -9.30
N SER A 157 -12.34 18.60 -8.07
CA SER A 157 -12.42 17.65 -6.94
C SER A 157 -13.83 17.12 -6.71
N ILE A 158 -14.87 17.95 -6.94
CA ILE A 158 -16.28 17.57 -6.78
C ILE A 158 -16.70 16.39 -7.67
N LEU A 159 -15.96 16.10 -8.75
CA LEU A 159 -16.24 14.95 -9.61
C LEU A 159 -16.02 13.61 -8.88
N SER A 160 -15.22 13.57 -7.81
CA SER A 160 -15.07 12.37 -6.98
C SER A 160 -16.38 11.95 -6.30
N GLU A 161 -17.31 12.90 -6.09
CA GLU A 161 -18.67 12.62 -5.59
C GLU A 161 -19.66 12.24 -6.71
N HIS A 162 -19.23 12.33 -7.97
CA HIS A 162 -20.04 12.08 -9.17
C HIS A 162 -19.31 11.23 -10.23
N PRO A 163 -18.92 9.97 -9.92
CA PRO A 163 -18.26 9.08 -10.88
C PRO A 163 -19.09 8.80 -12.14
N ASP A 164 -20.42 8.93 -12.05
CA ASP A 164 -21.35 8.82 -13.18
C ASP A 164 -21.05 9.81 -14.33
N LEU A 165 -20.27 10.85 -14.04
CA LEU A 165 -19.82 11.86 -15.00
C LEU A 165 -18.44 11.58 -15.62
N TYR A 166 -17.71 10.56 -15.18
CA TYR A 166 -16.34 10.28 -15.63
C TYR A 166 -16.25 9.97 -17.13
N GLU A 167 -17.20 9.20 -17.67
CA GLU A 167 -17.26 8.92 -19.11
C GLU A 167 -17.39 10.21 -19.93
N GLU A 168 -18.30 11.12 -19.53
CA GLU A 168 -18.49 12.38 -20.23
C GLU A 168 -17.28 13.31 -20.07
N PHE A 169 -16.67 13.35 -18.88
CA PHE A 169 -15.46 14.13 -18.61
C PHE A 169 -14.26 13.69 -19.46
N ALA A 170 -14.07 12.38 -19.61
CA ALA A 170 -13.07 11.79 -20.50
C ALA A 170 -13.37 12.12 -21.97
N ASN A 171 -14.61 11.93 -22.42
CA ASN A 171 -15.03 12.19 -23.81
C ASN A 171 -14.95 13.67 -24.21
N LEU A 172 -15.09 14.59 -23.26
CA LEU A 172 -14.88 16.03 -23.48
C LEU A 172 -13.39 16.40 -23.63
N GLY A 173 -12.47 15.47 -23.39
CA GLY A 173 -11.02 15.67 -23.48
C GLY A 173 -10.40 16.33 -22.24
N CYS A 174 -11.19 16.61 -21.21
CA CYS A 174 -10.73 17.35 -20.04
C CYS A 174 -9.74 16.55 -19.18
N VAL A 175 -9.85 15.21 -19.15
CA VAL A 175 -8.86 14.35 -18.50
C VAL A 175 -7.48 14.53 -19.15
N GLY A 176 -7.42 14.51 -20.49
CA GLY A 176 -6.18 14.75 -21.23
C GLY A 176 -5.62 16.15 -20.98
N SER A 177 -6.48 17.17 -20.91
CA SER A 177 -6.08 18.53 -20.56
C SER A 177 -5.53 18.63 -19.13
N LEU A 178 -6.19 17.99 -18.15
CA LEU A 178 -5.71 17.92 -16.77
C LEU A 178 -4.36 17.21 -16.68
N VAL A 179 -4.19 16.08 -17.37
CA VAL A 179 -2.91 15.36 -17.46
C VAL A 179 -1.83 16.25 -18.11
N SER A 180 -2.17 17.03 -19.14
CA SER A 180 -1.20 17.93 -19.78
C SER A 180 -0.63 19.00 -18.83
N LEU A 181 -1.39 19.40 -17.79
CA LEU A 181 -0.96 20.37 -16.79
C LEU A 181 0.16 19.84 -15.87
N LEU A 182 0.41 18.53 -15.83
CA LEU A 182 1.58 17.98 -15.14
C LEU A 182 2.89 18.51 -15.74
N SER A 183 2.91 18.88 -17.02
CA SER A 183 4.08 19.48 -17.68
C SER A 183 4.22 21.00 -17.44
N HIS A 184 3.30 21.62 -16.69
CA HIS A 184 3.26 23.06 -16.51
C HIS A 184 4.53 23.60 -15.85
N GLU A 185 5.00 24.77 -16.27
CA GLU A 185 6.26 25.38 -15.81
C GLU A 185 6.21 25.84 -14.35
N ASN A 186 5.03 26.27 -13.88
CA ASN A 186 4.77 26.47 -12.45
C ASN A 186 4.44 25.11 -11.83
N THR A 187 5.29 24.66 -10.90
CA THR A 187 5.14 23.39 -10.17
C THR A 187 3.89 23.35 -9.32
N ASP A 188 3.41 24.49 -8.80
CA ASP A 188 2.20 24.53 -7.97
C ASP A 188 0.98 24.03 -8.77
N ILE A 189 0.78 24.56 -9.99
CA ILE A 189 -0.30 24.11 -10.91
C ILE A 189 -0.18 22.63 -11.25
N ALA A 190 1.05 22.14 -11.44
CA ALA A 190 1.25 20.72 -11.72
C ALA A 190 0.93 19.85 -10.49
N ILE A 191 1.29 20.30 -9.29
CA ILE A 191 0.97 19.63 -8.03
C ILE A 191 -0.53 19.61 -7.80
N ASP A 192 -1.23 20.74 -7.98
CA ASP A 192 -2.69 20.83 -7.88
C ASP A 192 -3.36 19.85 -8.86
N ALA A 193 -2.87 19.76 -10.10
CA ALA A 193 -3.39 18.81 -11.08
C ALA A 193 -3.15 17.35 -10.66
N ILE A 194 -1.98 17.03 -10.09
CA ILE A 194 -1.67 15.67 -9.58
C ILE A 194 -2.53 15.34 -8.36
N GLU A 195 -2.73 16.29 -7.44
CA GLU A 195 -3.61 16.12 -6.28
C GLU A 195 -5.02 15.76 -6.73
N ILE A 196 -5.58 16.52 -7.69
CA ILE A 196 -6.91 16.22 -8.24
C ILE A 196 -6.95 14.86 -8.94
N LEU A 197 -5.93 14.48 -9.72
CA LEU A 197 -5.90 13.13 -10.30
C LEU A 197 -5.91 12.05 -9.20
N GLY A 198 -5.22 12.30 -8.08
CA GLY A 198 -5.23 11.42 -6.90
C GLY A 198 -6.62 11.31 -6.30
N GLU A 199 -7.29 12.44 -6.04
CA GLU A 199 -8.64 12.47 -5.47
C GLU A 199 -9.70 11.79 -6.36
N LEU A 200 -9.62 11.99 -7.69
CA LEU A 200 -10.54 11.34 -8.62
C LEU A 200 -10.32 9.83 -8.73
N THR A 201 -9.12 9.38 -8.36
CA THR A 201 -8.72 7.97 -8.37
C THR A 201 -8.60 7.40 -6.97
N ASP A 202 -9.15 8.04 -5.93
CA ASP A 202 -9.02 7.51 -4.58
C ASP A 202 -9.84 6.22 -4.39
N GLU A 203 -9.40 5.32 -3.52
CA GLU A 203 -10.13 4.08 -3.21
C GLU A 203 -11.48 4.33 -2.53
N ASP A 204 -11.64 5.48 -1.87
CA ASP A 204 -12.89 5.90 -1.24
C ASP A 204 -13.94 6.41 -2.25
N VAL A 205 -13.59 6.58 -3.53
CA VAL A 205 -14.52 6.96 -4.59
C VAL A 205 -15.42 5.78 -4.95
N GLU A 206 -16.74 5.93 -4.78
CA GLU A 206 -17.76 4.92 -5.12
C GLU A 206 -18.01 4.83 -6.66
N ALA A 207 -16.94 4.67 -7.45
CA ALA A 207 -17.01 4.50 -8.90
C ALA A 207 -17.22 3.02 -9.27
N GLU A 208 -18.13 2.76 -10.21
CA GLU A 208 -18.20 1.45 -10.86
C GLU A 208 -16.96 1.23 -11.74
N GLN A 209 -16.58 -0.04 -11.95
CA GLN A 209 -15.37 -0.38 -12.73
C GLN A 209 -15.36 0.26 -14.12
N GLU A 210 -16.52 0.34 -14.78
CA GLU A 210 -16.64 0.94 -16.12
C GLU A 210 -16.35 2.45 -16.10
N GLU A 211 -16.84 3.17 -15.08
CA GLU A 211 -16.63 4.61 -14.89
C GLU A 211 -15.15 4.92 -14.61
N TRP A 212 -14.57 4.11 -13.72
CA TRP A 212 -13.14 4.16 -13.40
C TRP A 212 -12.28 3.93 -14.64
N ASP A 213 -12.60 2.90 -15.44
CA ASP A 213 -11.86 2.56 -16.64
C ASP A 213 -11.89 3.69 -17.68
N PHE A 214 -13.00 4.44 -17.82
CA PHE A 214 -13.04 5.61 -18.71
C PHE A 214 -12.04 6.69 -18.28
N LEU A 215 -12.01 7.03 -16.99
CA LEU A 215 -11.08 8.03 -16.45
C LEU A 215 -9.63 7.58 -16.63
N VAL A 216 -9.30 6.39 -16.15
CA VAL A 216 -7.92 5.89 -16.11
C VAL A 216 -7.37 5.61 -17.51
N ASN A 217 -8.17 5.07 -18.43
CA ASN A 217 -7.72 4.90 -19.81
C ASN A 217 -7.40 6.24 -20.47
N ALA A 218 -8.22 7.27 -20.25
CA ALA A 218 -7.94 8.62 -20.74
C ALA A 218 -6.68 9.23 -20.12
N MET A 219 -6.39 8.95 -18.84
CA MET A 219 -5.14 9.38 -18.20
C MET A 219 -3.92 8.69 -18.83
N VAL A 220 -4.00 7.38 -19.04
CA VAL A 220 -2.93 6.58 -19.64
C VAL A 220 -2.68 6.97 -21.10
N ASP A 221 -3.73 7.24 -21.87
CA ASP A 221 -3.63 7.76 -23.24
C ASP A 221 -3.02 9.18 -23.28
N GLY A 222 -3.14 9.94 -22.20
CA GLY A 222 -2.49 11.23 -21.99
C GLY A 222 -1.04 11.17 -21.49
N ASP A 223 -0.42 9.98 -21.46
CA ASP A 223 0.95 9.75 -20.97
C ASP A 223 1.18 10.12 -19.48
N VAL A 224 0.16 9.95 -18.62
CA VAL A 224 0.23 10.32 -17.20
C VAL A 224 1.46 9.74 -16.48
N ILE A 225 1.83 8.48 -16.74
CA ILE A 225 2.97 7.82 -16.07
C ILE A 225 4.29 8.54 -16.38
N ALA A 226 4.52 8.89 -17.65
CA ALA A 226 5.73 9.58 -18.09
C ALA A 226 5.79 11.01 -17.51
N LEU A 227 4.64 11.68 -17.43
CA LEU A 227 4.53 13.03 -16.87
C LEU A 227 4.73 13.05 -15.34
N LEU A 228 4.22 12.04 -14.62
CA LEU A 228 4.50 11.86 -13.20
C LEU A 228 6.01 11.62 -12.96
N SER A 229 6.64 10.78 -13.79
CA SER A 229 8.09 10.52 -13.77
C SER A 229 8.91 11.81 -13.94
N GLN A 230 8.51 12.67 -14.89
CA GLN A 230 9.13 13.97 -15.11
C GLN A 230 8.95 14.92 -13.92
N ASN A 231 7.79 14.90 -13.26
CA ASN A 231 7.57 15.70 -12.06
C ASN A 231 8.48 15.27 -10.91
N LEU A 232 8.60 13.97 -10.65
CA LEU A 232 9.51 13.45 -9.63
C LEU A 232 10.97 13.89 -9.85
N ALA A 233 11.39 14.06 -11.11
CA ALA A 233 12.75 14.50 -11.44
C ALA A 233 13.01 16.00 -11.16
N ARG A 234 11.98 16.85 -11.10
CA ARG A 234 12.10 18.30 -10.95
C ARG A 234 11.68 18.85 -9.58
N LEU A 235 10.87 18.10 -8.83
CA LEU A 235 10.38 18.52 -7.50
C LEU A 235 11.51 18.46 -6.45
N ASP A 236 11.63 19.51 -5.65
CA ASP A 236 12.63 19.61 -4.58
C ASP A 236 11.99 19.39 -3.19
N GLU A 237 12.21 18.22 -2.59
CA GLU A 237 11.64 17.88 -1.27
C GLU A 237 12.10 18.80 -0.11
N ASP A 238 13.12 19.64 -0.30
CA ASP A 238 13.50 20.67 0.67
C ASP A 238 12.47 21.82 0.71
N ASN A 239 11.64 21.95 -0.33
CA ASN A 239 10.46 22.79 -0.35
C ASN A 239 9.22 22.00 0.11
N ASP A 240 8.44 22.58 1.03
CA ASP A 240 7.25 21.93 1.59
C ASP A 240 6.17 21.63 0.54
N ALA A 241 5.97 22.53 -0.43
CA ALA A 241 4.99 22.35 -1.50
C ALA A 241 5.38 21.18 -2.42
N ASP A 242 6.61 21.21 -2.95
CA ASP A 242 7.15 20.16 -3.81
C ASP A 242 7.21 18.79 -3.10
N ARG A 243 7.51 18.78 -1.79
CA ARG A 243 7.50 17.56 -0.98
C ARG A 243 6.10 16.95 -0.90
N ALA A 244 5.06 17.78 -0.75
CA ALA A 244 3.67 17.33 -0.85
C ALA A 244 3.37 16.85 -2.29
N GLY A 245 3.88 17.55 -3.31
CA GLY A 245 3.80 17.11 -4.70
C GLY A 245 4.31 15.70 -4.94
N VAL A 246 5.47 15.33 -4.36
CA VAL A 246 6.00 13.97 -4.43
C VAL A 246 5.04 12.96 -3.78
N TYR A 247 4.41 13.32 -2.65
CA TYR A 247 3.41 12.48 -2.00
C TYR A 247 2.20 12.24 -2.90
N HIS A 248 1.65 13.30 -3.51
CA HIS A 248 0.52 13.18 -4.45
C HIS A 248 0.88 12.31 -5.66
N VAL A 249 2.11 12.40 -6.18
CA VAL A 249 2.56 11.49 -7.25
C VAL A 249 2.52 10.04 -6.79
N MET A 250 3.01 9.72 -5.58
CA MET A 250 2.98 8.36 -5.06
C MET A 250 1.53 7.86 -4.91
N SER A 251 0.62 8.69 -4.40
CA SER A 251 -0.81 8.37 -4.27
C SER A 251 -1.44 8.04 -5.63
N VAL A 252 -1.20 8.84 -6.67
CA VAL A 252 -1.67 8.51 -8.03
C VAL A 252 -1.08 7.19 -8.52
N LEU A 253 0.20 6.92 -8.28
CA LEU A 253 0.83 5.66 -8.68
C LEU A 253 0.24 4.45 -7.97
N GLU A 254 -0.06 4.56 -6.68
CA GLU A 254 -0.73 3.53 -5.88
C GLU A 254 -2.10 3.21 -6.47
N ASN A 255 -2.94 4.24 -6.64
CA ASN A 255 -4.30 4.12 -7.17
C ASN A 255 -4.29 3.45 -8.56
N LEU A 256 -3.40 3.89 -9.45
CA LEU A 256 -3.24 3.34 -10.79
C LEU A 256 -2.68 1.91 -10.81
N ALA A 257 -1.83 1.55 -9.84
CA ALA A 257 -1.22 0.22 -9.76
C ALA A 257 -2.21 -0.88 -9.32
N SER A 258 -3.43 -0.53 -8.90
CA SER A 258 -4.53 -1.48 -8.66
C SER A 258 -4.85 -2.34 -9.89
N GLN A 259 -4.60 -1.83 -11.10
CA GLN A 259 -4.74 -2.59 -12.35
C GLN A 259 -3.40 -3.15 -12.82
N LEU A 260 -3.34 -4.49 -13.01
CA LEU A 260 -2.10 -5.20 -13.38
C LEU A 260 -1.40 -4.63 -14.62
N LEU A 261 -2.16 -4.33 -15.68
CA LEU A 261 -1.60 -3.78 -16.94
C LEU A 261 -0.96 -2.40 -16.74
N ILE A 262 -1.49 -1.60 -15.82
CA ILE A 262 -0.97 -0.27 -15.52
C ILE A 262 0.24 -0.36 -14.60
N ALA A 263 0.19 -1.23 -13.58
CA ALA A 263 1.36 -1.56 -12.76
C ALA A 263 2.55 -2.03 -13.62
N GLU A 264 2.30 -2.85 -14.64
CA GLU A 264 3.33 -3.24 -15.60
C GLU A 264 3.87 -2.08 -16.43
N LYS A 265 3.03 -1.12 -16.84
CA LYS A 265 3.47 0.10 -17.53
C LYS A 265 4.30 1.00 -16.62
N ILE A 266 3.92 1.16 -15.36
CA ILE A 266 4.70 1.91 -14.36
C ILE A 266 6.09 1.27 -14.19
N GLY A 267 6.16 -0.05 -14.05
CA GLY A 267 7.43 -0.78 -13.94
C GLY A 267 8.28 -0.81 -15.22
N GLN A 268 7.70 -0.50 -16.39
CA GLN A 268 8.42 -0.32 -17.65
C GLN A 268 9.08 1.05 -17.77
N ASP A 269 8.54 2.08 -17.12
CA ASP A 269 9.11 3.42 -17.13
C ASP A 269 10.46 3.43 -16.39
N THR A 270 11.55 3.58 -17.16
CA THR A 270 12.90 3.43 -16.61
C THR A 270 13.27 4.57 -15.68
N ASP A 271 12.77 5.79 -15.93
CA ASP A 271 13.05 6.96 -15.12
C ASP A 271 12.30 6.88 -13.77
N MET A 272 11.06 6.39 -13.78
CA MET A 272 10.25 6.12 -12.59
C MET A 272 10.93 5.09 -11.68
N VAL A 273 11.29 3.93 -12.25
CA VAL A 273 11.95 2.87 -11.47
C VAL A 273 13.32 3.33 -10.97
N ALA A 274 14.06 4.12 -11.76
CA ALA A 274 15.33 4.70 -11.32
C ALA A 274 15.13 5.70 -10.17
N TRP A 275 14.10 6.55 -10.25
CA TRP A 275 13.77 7.51 -9.21
C TRP A 275 13.38 6.80 -7.90
N LEU A 276 12.45 5.84 -7.96
CA LEU A 276 12.01 5.06 -6.79
C LEU A 276 13.20 4.34 -6.14
N LYS A 277 14.03 3.66 -6.94
CA LYS A 277 15.25 2.99 -6.48
C LYS A 277 16.21 3.97 -5.78
N ASN A 278 16.39 5.17 -6.31
CA ASN A 278 17.26 6.17 -5.70
C ASN A 278 16.64 6.76 -4.42
N ARG A 279 15.33 6.99 -4.41
CA ARG A 279 14.59 7.56 -3.28
C ARG A 279 14.67 6.67 -2.05
N ILE A 280 14.48 5.36 -2.19
CA ILE A 280 14.61 4.43 -1.06
C ILE A 280 16.04 4.34 -0.53
N GLN A 281 17.06 4.73 -1.29
CA GLN A 281 18.47 4.74 -0.87
C GLN A 281 18.90 6.08 -0.23
N LYS A 282 18.09 7.13 -0.33
CA LYS A 282 18.37 8.46 0.25
C LYS A 282 18.61 8.31 1.76
N LYS A 283 19.73 8.83 2.25
CA LYS A 283 20.10 8.74 3.68
C LYS A 283 19.43 9.87 4.44
N GLU A 284 18.50 9.50 5.30
CA GLU A 284 17.71 10.41 6.13
C GLU A 284 17.37 9.72 7.45
N LYS A 285 17.32 10.51 8.52
CA LYS A 285 16.95 10.09 9.88
C LYS A 285 16.21 11.26 10.55
N PRO A 286 14.94 11.12 10.93
CA PRO A 286 14.08 9.94 10.77
C PRO A 286 13.81 9.59 9.29
N VAL A 287 13.33 8.38 9.03
CA VAL A 287 12.77 8.02 7.72
C VAL A 287 11.55 8.90 7.48
N THR A 288 11.46 9.53 6.32
CA THR A 288 10.33 10.39 5.95
C THR A 288 9.23 9.58 5.28
N GLN A 289 8.00 10.08 5.36
CA GLN A 289 6.83 9.50 4.69
C GLN A 289 7.06 9.23 3.20
N ASN A 290 7.60 10.19 2.43
CA ASN A 290 7.89 9.99 1.00
C ASN A 290 8.89 8.84 0.74
N LYS A 291 9.81 8.57 1.66
CA LYS A 291 10.75 7.45 1.53
C LYS A 291 10.08 6.11 1.81
N GLN A 292 9.26 6.06 2.86
CA GLN A 292 8.43 4.92 3.18
C GLN A 292 7.51 4.59 2.00
N PHE A 293 6.83 5.61 1.46
CA PHE A 293 5.86 5.44 0.38
C PHE A 293 6.54 5.01 -0.93
N ALA A 294 7.72 5.54 -1.24
CA ALA A 294 8.49 5.05 -2.40
C ALA A 294 8.87 3.56 -2.28
N ALA A 295 9.09 3.04 -1.07
CA ALA A 295 9.32 1.61 -0.86
C ALA A 295 8.02 0.80 -1.00
N GLU A 296 6.89 1.37 -0.59
CA GLU A 296 5.56 0.79 -0.75
C GLU A 296 5.16 0.65 -2.23
N ILE A 297 5.34 1.70 -3.04
CA ILE A 297 5.11 1.63 -4.49
C ILE A 297 5.95 0.52 -5.12
N LEU A 298 7.23 0.39 -4.75
CA LEU A 298 8.07 -0.72 -5.23
C LEU A 298 7.56 -2.10 -4.79
N ALA A 299 6.98 -2.22 -3.59
CA ALA A 299 6.39 -3.46 -3.10
C ALA A 299 5.10 -3.80 -3.87
N ILE A 300 4.23 -2.82 -4.11
CA ILE A 300 3.00 -2.97 -4.91
C ILE A 300 3.34 -3.46 -6.32
N LEU A 301 4.30 -2.80 -6.99
CA LEU A 301 4.67 -3.13 -8.37
C LEU A 301 5.15 -4.58 -8.56
N VAL A 302 5.75 -5.19 -7.54
CA VAL A 302 6.28 -6.57 -7.63
C VAL A 302 5.34 -7.64 -7.09
N GLN A 303 4.30 -7.26 -6.33
CA GLN A 303 3.42 -8.19 -5.66
C GLN A 303 2.62 -9.04 -6.65
N SER A 304 2.11 -8.42 -7.72
CA SER A 304 1.21 -9.06 -8.69
C SER A 304 1.83 -9.30 -10.07
N SER A 305 2.91 -8.59 -10.44
CA SER A 305 3.50 -8.68 -11.79
C SER A 305 4.86 -9.39 -11.80
N THR A 306 4.92 -10.50 -12.54
CA THR A 306 6.15 -11.27 -12.81
C THR A 306 7.14 -10.45 -13.63
N GLU A 307 6.64 -9.69 -14.60
CA GLU A 307 7.40 -8.83 -15.50
C GLU A 307 8.09 -7.72 -14.72
N ASN A 308 7.40 -7.11 -13.76
CA ASN A 308 8.01 -6.11 -12.87
C ASN A 308 9.07 -6.72 -11.96
N ARG A 309 8.83 -7.92 -11.40
CA ARG A 309 9.86 -8.64 -10.64
C ARG A 309 11.14 -8.82 -11.47
N GLN A 310 11.02 -9.33 -12.69
CA GLN A 310 12.14 -9.53 -13.61
C GLN A 310 12.89 -8.21 -13.89
N ARG A 311 12.17 -7.13 -14.24
CA ARG A 311 12.77 -5.81 -14.49
C ARG A 311 13.53 -5.26 -13.28
N LEU A 312 12.99 -5.39 -12.08
CA LEU A 312 13.66 -4.91 -10.86
C LEU A 312 14.89 -5.78 -10.52
N ILE A 313 14.83 -7.09 -10.78
CA ILE A 313 15.99 -7.99 -10.64
C ILE A 313 17.11 -7.59 -11.61
N GLU A 314 16.79 -7.33 -12.87
CA GLU A 314 17.74 -6.84 -13.89
C GLU A 314 18.41 -5.52 -13.48
N LYS A 315 17.68 -4.66 -12.76
CA LYS A 315 18.19 -3.39 -12.21
C LYS A 315 18.90 -3.55 -10.86
N ASP A 316 19.36 -4.75 -10.50
CA ASP A 316 20.09 -5.06 -9.27
C ASP A 316 19.34 -4.65 -7.98
N MET A 317 18.00 -4.70 -7.98
CA MET A 317 17.21 -4.33 -6.80
C MET A 317 17.46 -5.27 -5.61
N VAL A 318 17.72 -6.57 -5.86
CA VAL A 318 18.00 -7.55 -4.80
C VAL A 318 19.19 -7.13 -3.92
N ASP A 319 20.30 -6.70 -4.53
CA ASP A 319 21.48 -6.24 -3.79
C ASP A 319 21.19 -4.95 -3.01
N VAL A 320 20.48 -4.00 -3.64
CA VAL A 320 20.07 -2.74 -2.98
C VAL A 320 19.22 -3.02 -1.74
N LEU A 321 18.20 -3.87 -1.86
CA LEU A 321 17.33 -4.23 -0.73
C LEU A 321 18.12 -4.90 0.39
N LEU A 322 19.02 -5.82 0.07
CA LEU A 322 19.88 -6.49 1.06
C LEU A 322 20.80 -5.50 1.79
N GLN A 323 21.40 -4.55 1.07
CA GLN A 323 22.24 -3.51 1.67
C GLN A 323 21.45 -2.61 2.62
N LEU A 324 20.23 -2.20 2.24
CA LEU A 324 19.34 -1.39 3.08
C LEU A 324 18.90 -2.18 4.33
N LEU A 325 18.44 -3.43 4.15
CA LEU A 325 18.03 -4.31 5.23
C LEU A 325 19.18 -4.70 6.15
N SER A 326 20.44 -4.65 5.68
CA SER A 326 21.61 -5.00 6.49
C SER A 326 21.76 -4.13 7.74
N VAL A 327 21.23 -2.91 7.74
CA VAL A 327 21.22 -2.00 8.90
C VAL A 327 20.39 -2.59 10.05
N TYR A 328 19.31 -3.31 9.73
CA TYR A 328 18.36 -3.89 10.66
C TYR A 328 18.69 -5.35 11.06
N ARG A 329 19.93 -5.79 10.81
CA ARG A 329 20.39 -7.15 11.15
C ARG A 329 20.41 -7.45 12.66
N LYS A 330 20.48 -6.41 13.50
CA LYS A 330 20.58 -6.47 14.97
C LYS A 330 19.76 -5.41 15.71
N VAL A 331 19.27 -4.41 14.99
CA VAL A 331 18.56 -3.26 15.53
C VAL A 331 17.19 -3.23 14.87
N ASP A 332 16.15 -3.02 15.68
CA ASP A 332 14.80 -2.85 15.17
C ASP A 332 14.60 -1.40 14.73
N PRO A 333 13.78 -1.14 13.70
CA PRO A 333 13.32 0.21 13.41
C PRO A 333 12.55 0.79 14.59
N GLU A 334 12.39 2.12 14.62
CA GLU A 334 11.49 2.76 15.58
C GLU A 334 10.06 2.21 15.41
N LYS A 335 9.42 1.83 16.52
CA LYS A 335 8.09 1.22 16.49
C LYS A 335 7.01 2.23 16.13
N ASP A 336 5.98 1.76 15.45
CA ASP A 336 4.80 2.57 15.06
C ASP A 336 5.25 3.84 14.30
N SER A 337 6.23 3.68 13.40
CA SER A 337 6.84 4.78 12.64
C SER A 337 6.99 4.44 11.15
N ASP A 338 7.17 5.47 10.32
CA ASP A 338 7.50 5.34 8.89
C ASP A 338 8.72 4.43 8.65
N GLU A 339 9.67 4.35 9.60
CA GLU A 339 10.83 3.46 9.49
C GLU A 339 10.43 1.98 9.59
N GLU A 340 9.46 1.63 10.44
CA GLU A 340 8.98 0.26 10.58
C GLU A 340 8.30 -0.21 9.28
N GLU A 341 7.38 0.61 8.76
CA GLU A 341 6.69 0.33 7.49
C GLU A 341 7.65 0.29 6.30
N TYR A 342 8.60 1.23 6.22
CA TYR A 342 9.65 1.22 5.21
C TYR A 342 10.41 -0.12 5.21
N VAL A 343 10.81 -0.61 6.38
CA VAL A 343 11.53 -1.90 6.51
C VAL A 343 10.63 -3.08 6.11
N GLU A 344 9.35 -3.07 6.47
CA GLU A 344 8.39 -4.09 6.01
C GLU A 344 8.29 -4.11 4.48
N ASN A 345 8.17 -2.94 3.85
CA ASN A 345 8.06 -2.81 2.40
C ASN A 345 9.33 -3.30 1.69
N LEU A 346 10.51 -3.04 2.24
CA LEU A 346 11.76 -3.64 1.74
C LEU A 346 11.76 -5.17 1.82
N PHE A 347 11.27 -5.75 2.91
CA PHE A 347 11.15 -7.20 3.07
C PHE A 347 10.08 -7.80 2.17
N ASN A 348 8.95 -7.12 1.97
CA ASN A 348 7.89 -7.53 1.05
C ASN A 348 8.43 -7.58 -0.38
N CYS A 349 9.06 -6.49 -0.83
CA CYS A 349 9.70 -6.42 -2.13
C CYS A 349 10.73 -7.54 -2.32
N LEU A 350 11.66 -7.72 -1.36
CA LEU A 350 12.69 -8.77 -1.45
C LEU A 350 12.07 -10.17 -1.49
N THR A 351 11.00 -10.42 -0.72
CA THR A 351 10.29 -11.71 -0.71
C THR A 351 9.75 -12.04 -2.09
N CYS A 352 9.07 -11.08 -2.74
CA CYS A 352 8.57 -11.24 -4.09
C CYS A 352 9.71 -11.47 -5.09
N LEU A 353 10.80 -10.70 -5.02
CA LEU A 353 11.91 -10.85 -5.96
C LEU A 353 12.58 -12.24 -5.88
N VAL A 354 12.66 -12.86 -4.70
CA VAL A 354 13.26 -14.19 -4.54
C VAL A 354 12.32 -15.34 -4.90
N ASP A 355 11.07 -15.07 -5.29
CA ASP A 355 10.20 -16.10 -5.90
C ASP A 355 10.69 -16.45 -7.32
N GLU A 356 11.29 -15.50 -8.02
CA GLU A 356 11.89 -15.68 -9.34
C GLU A 356 13.27 -16.36 -9.27
N ASP A 357 13.56 -17.24 -10.22
CA ASP A 357 14.82 -18.02 -10.24
C ASP A 357 16.08 -17.14 -10.43
N GLU A 358 15.97 -16.06 -11.20
CA GLU A 358 17.06 -15.08 -11.32
C GLU A 358 17.25 -14.31 -10.00
N GLY A 359 16.15 -13.96 -9.32
CA GLY A 359 16.18 -13.30 -8.02
C GLY A 359 16.84 -14.16 -6.95
N LYS A 360 16.57 -15.47 -6.93
CA LYS A 360 17.28 -16.45 -6.07
C LYS A 360 18.79 -16.45 -6.34
N SER A 361 19.18 -16.41 -7.61
CA SER A 361 20.59 -16.36 -8.02
C SER A 361 21.28 -15.08 -7.55
N LYS A 362 20.62 -13.92 -7.72
CA LYS A 362 21.11 -12.62 -7.23
C LYS A 362 21.17 -12.57 -5.70
N PHE A 363 20.20 -13.17 -5.01
CA PHE A 363 20.16 -13.26 -3.54
C PHE A 363 21.36 -14.05 -2.99
N ILE A 364 21.74 -15.16 -3.63
CA ILE A 364 22.98 -15.89 -3.28
C ILE A 364 24.21 -15.02 -3.55
N ALA A 365 24.28 -14.38 -4.73
CA ALA A 365 25.42 -13.57 -5.13
C ALA A 365 25.69 -12.38 -4.18
N ALA A 366 24.62 -11.80 -3.63
CA ALA A 366 24.65 -10.68 -2.69
C ALA A 366 24.73 -11.11 -1.21
N GLU A 367 25.09 -12.37 -0.92
CA GLU A 367 25.23 -12.91 0.45
C GLU A 367 23.93 -12.81 1.29
N GLY A 368 22.76 -12.90 0.63
CA GLY A 368 21.46 -12.78 1.29
C GLY A 368 21.20 -13.89 2.30
N VAL A 369 21.71 -15.10 2.05
CA VAL A 369 21.60 -16.25 2.97
C VAL A 369 22.37 -15.97 4.28
N GLU A 370 23.55 -15.38 4.18
CA GLU A 370 24.38 -14.99 5.32
C GLU A 370 23.73 -13.87 6.12
N LEU A 371 23.19 -12.85 5.44
CA LEU A 371 22.48 -11.78 6.12
C LEU A 371 21.25 -12.32 6.87
N ALA A 372 20.46 -13.18 6.23
CA ALA A 372 19.33 -13.82 6.85
C ALA A 372 19.75 -14.67 8.06
N GLN A 373 20.89 -15.37 7.99
CA GLN A 373 21.42 -16.12 9.14
C GLN A 373 21.70 -15.20 10.34
N ILE A 374 22.26 -14.01 10.11
CA ILE A 374 22.52 -13.03 11.17
C ILE A 374 21.20 -12.55 11.77
N MET A 375 20.22 -12.18 10.93
CA MET A 375 18.89 -11.74 11.37
C MET A 375 18.14 -12.81 12.16
N LEU A 376 18.21 -14.08 11.74
CA LEU A 376 17.60 -15.19 12.47
C LEU A 376 18.21 -15.41 13.86
N ARG A 377 19.50 -15.11 14.03
CA ARG A 377 20.20 -15.28 15.31
C ARG A 377 20.04 -14.08 16.22
N GLU A 378 20.20 -12.89 15.69
CA GLU A 378 20.39 -11.65 16.46
C GLU A 378 19.24 -10.65 16.30
N GLY A 379 18.48 -10.71 15.21
CA GLY A 379 17.35 -9.83 14.96
C GLY A 379 16.15 -10.12 15.87
N LYS A 380 15.29 -9.12 16.06
CA LYS A 380 13.98 -9.29 16.71
C LYS A 380 12.86 -9.14 15.68
N MET A 381 12.65 -7.94 15.13
CA MET A 381 11.69 -7.69 14.04
C MET A 381 12.13 -8.43 12.78
N SER A 382 13.37 -8.20 12.34
CA SER A 382 13.94 -8.81 11.13
C SER A 382 14.01 -10.34 11.15
N LYS A 383 13.89 -11.00 12.31
CA LYS A 383 13.96 -12.46 12.43
C LYS A 383 12.84 -13.16 11.68
N SER A 384 11.58 -12.78 11.89
CA SER A 384 10.45 -13.46 11.24
C SER A 384 10.38 -13.14 9.75
N ARG A 385 10.76 -11.92 9.35
CA ARG A 385 10.79 -11.50 7.93
C ARG A 385 11.92 -12.19 7.17
N ALA A 386 13.12 -12.29 7.75
CA ALA A 386 14.22 -13.05 7.16
C ALA A 386 13.89 -14.55 7.02
N LEU A 387 13.13 -15.11 7.97
CA LEU A 387 12.64 -16.49 7.86
C LEU A 387 11.68 -16.66 6.67
N ARG A 388 10.76 -15.69 6.47
CA ARG A 388 9.86 -15.66 5.32
C ARG A 388 10.66 -15.58 4.00
N VAL A 389 11.59 -14.62 3.88
CA VAL A 389 12.45 -14.49 2.69
C VAL A 389 13.19 -15.80 2.39
N LEU A 390 13.78 -16.44 3.41
CA LEU A 390 14.48 -17.71 3.22
C LEU A 390 13.54 -18.83 2.75
N ASN A 391 12.30 -18.89 3.27
CA ASN A 391 11.32 -19.87 2.84
C ASN A 391 11.00 -19.71 1.35
N HIS A 392 10.71 -18.48 0.90
CA HIS A 392 10.46 -18.19 -0.52
C HIS A 392 11.69 -18.50 -1.39
N ALA A 393 12.89 -18.09 -0.96
CA ALA A 393 14.11 -18.32 -1.72
C ALA A 393 14.46 -19.81 -1.92
N VAL A 394 14.04 -20.71 -1.01
CA VAL A 394 14.26 -22.16 -1.16
C VAL A 394 13.11 -22.88 -1.87
N CYS A 395 12.02 -22.20 -2.22
CA CYS A 395 10.89 -22.81 -2.91
C CYS A 395 11.10 -22.92 -4.43
N GLY A 396 10.39 -23.87 -5.04
CA GLY A 396 10.45 -24.15 -6.48
C GLY A 396 11.78 -24.78 -6.93
N LYS A 397 11.87 -25.13 -8.21
CA LYS A 397 13.06 -25.82 -8.76
C LYS A 397 14.33 -24.97 -8.67
N GLY A 398 14.24 -23.66 -8.89
CA GLY A 398 15.37 -22.74 -8.73
C GLY A 398 15.84 -22.54 -7.28
N GLY A 399 15.16 -23.11 -6.28
CA GLY A 399 15.57 -23.06 -4.88
C GLY A 399 16.75 -23.97 -4.54
N ALA A 400 17.13 -24.93 -5.39
CA ALA A 400 18.17 -25.91 -5.08
C ALA A 400 19.55 -25.28 -4.75
N PRO A 401 20.07 -24.29 -5.50
CA PRO A 401 21.30 -23.60 -5.14
C PRO A 401 21.20 -22.85 -3.79
N VAL A 402 20.03 -22.30 -3.46
CA VAL A 402 19.78 -21.61 -2.18
C VAL A 402 19.81 -22.61 -1.03
N CYS A 403 19.17 -23.78 -1.20
CA CYS A 403 19.25 -24.90 -0.25
C CYS A 403 20.69 -25.32 0.04
N GLU A 404 21.52 -25.47 -1.00
CA GLU A 404 22.94 -25.79 -0.83
C GLU A 404 23.68 -24.69 -0.07
N ARG A 405 23.47 -23.42 -0.43
CA ARG A 405 24.09 -22.28 0.25
C ARG A 405 23.67 -22.20 1.72
N LEU A 406 22.40 -22.42 2.02
CA LEU A 406 21.83 -22.45 3.38
C LEU A 406 22.57 -23.47 4.26
N VAL A 407 22.82 -24.68 3.75
CA VAL A 407 23.55 -25.72 4.49
C VAL A 407 25.03 -25.35 4.66
N ASN A 408 25.66 -24.83 3.61
CA ASN A 408 27.07 -24.43 3.60
C ASN A 408 27.35 -23.25 4.55
N ALA A 409 26.46 -22.26 4.60
CA ALA A 409 26.52 -21.13 5.53
C ALA A 409 26.22 -21.54 6.99
N GLY A 410 25.82 -22.78 7.25
CA GLY A 410 25.54 -23.28 8.60
C GLY A 410 24.21 -22.79 9.18
N VAL A 411 23.26 -22.43 8.32
CA VAL A 411 21.92 -21.98 8.75
C VAL A 411 21.12 -23.10 9.41
N LEU A 412 21.41 -24.37 9.08
CA LEU A 412 20.75 -25.56 9.66
C LEU A 412 20.68 -25.52 11.19
N SER A 413 21.79 -25.19 11.88
CA SER A 413 21.77 -25.16 13.35
C SER A 413 20.80 -24.11 13.90
N THR A 414 20.66 -22.98 13.19
CA THR A 414 19.76 -21.89 13.57
C THR A 414 18.31 -22.31 13.38
N ILE A 415 17.93 -22.77 12.18
CA ILE A 415 16.53 -23.11 11.88
C ILE A 415 16.04 -24.32 12.67
N PHE A 416 16.86 -25.36 12.88
CA PHE A 416 16.49 -26.48 13.75
C PHE A 416 16.44 -26.07 15.24
N GLY A 417 17.33 -25.17 15.66
CA GLY A 417 17.28 -24.59 17.00
C GLY A 417 16.03 -23.76 17.24
N MET A 418 15.58 -22.99 16.23
CA MET A 418 14.32 -22.27 16.24
C MET A 418 13.14 -23.24 16.27
N PHE A 419 13.14 -24.26 15.40
CA PHE A 419 12.10 -25.28 15.33
C PHE A 419 11.91 -25.99 16.65
N MET A 420 12.95 -26.23 17.46
CA MET A 420 12.77 -26.87 18.77
C MET A 420 12.16 -25.95 19.83
N LYS A 421 12.26 -24.63 19.69
CA LYS A 421 11.68 -23.64 20.60
C LYS A 421 10.18 -23.45 20.34
N LYS A 422 9.51 -22.69 21.21
CA LYS A 422 8.14 -22.20 20.95
C LYS A 422 8.23 -21.12 19.88
N GLN A 423 7.42 -21.25 18.85
CA GLN A 423 7.29 -20.30 17.75
C GLN A 423 5.80 -19.99 17.56
N ASP A 424 5.50 -18.88 16.90
CA ASP A 424 4.17 -18.59 16.38
C ASP A 424 3.86 -19.47 15.15
N HIS A 425 2.59 -19.48 14.74
CA HIS A 425 2.11 -20.36 13.66
C HIS A 425 2.83 -20.10 12.34
N ARG A 426 2.97 -18.82 11.94
CA ARG A 426 3.64 -18.42 10.68
C ARG A 426 5.10 -18.85 10.65
N SER A 427 5.84 -18.67 11.74
CA SER A 427 7.24 -19.15 11.80
C SER A 427 7.35 -20.68 11.74
N ILE A 428 6.42 -21.43 12.33
CA ILE A 428 6.40 -22.89 12.18
C ILE A 428 6.16 -23.28 10.72
N GLU A 429 5.21 -22.63 10.06
CA GLU A 429 4.91 -22.88 8.66
C GLU A 429 6.15 -22.66 7.77
N HIS A 430 6.81 -21.51 7.90
CA HIS A 430 8.04 -21.24 7.14
C HIS A 430 9.17 -22.23 7.44
N LEU A 431 9.32 -22.67 8.70
CA LEU A 431 10.33 -23.69 9.04
C LEU A 431 10.02 -25.04 8.39
N LEU A 432 8.75 -25.44 8.37
CA LEU A 432 8.30 -26.67 7.72
C LEU A 432 8.48 -26.58 6.20
N GLY A 433 8.14 -25.45 5.59
CA GLY A 433 8.41 -25.17 4.17
C GLY A 433 9.89 -25.32 3.83
N ILE A 434 10.78 -24.69 4.61
CA ILE A 434 12.24 -24.82 4.44
C ILE A 434 12.70 -26.28 4.56
N PHE A 435 12.21 -27.02 5.56
CA PHE A 435 12.59 -28.43 5.72
C PHE A 435 12.11 -29.30 4.57
N SER A 436 10.88 -29.08 4.11
CA SER A 436 10.31 -29.76 2.94
C SER A 436 11.14 -29.47 1.69
N SER A 437 11.49 -28.21 1.44
CA SER A 437 12.33 -27.81 0.30
C SER A 437 13.75 -28.36 0.38
N LEU A 438 14.39 -28.38 1.56
CA LEU A 438 15.70 -29.03 1.75
C LEU A 438 15.63 -30.54 1.44
N LEU A 439 14.55 -31.20 1.85
CA LEU A 439 14.32 -32.62 1.58
C LEU A 439 13.88 -32.90 0.13
N ARG A 440 13.33 -31.92 -0.57
CA ARG A 440 12.99 -32.08 -1.99
C ARG A 440 14.17 -31.81 -2.91
N LEU A 441 14.94 -30.74 -2.64
CA LEU A 441 15.85 -30.14 -3.63
C LEU A 441 17.32 -30.50 -3.43
N LEU A 442 17.75 -30.90 -2.23
CA LEU A 442 19.14 -31.31 -2.02
C LEU A 442 19.41 -32.68 -2.67
N PRO A 443 20.45 -32.83 -3.51
CA PRO A 443 20.77 -34.10 -4.16
C PRO A 443 21.01 -35.22 -3.15
N TRP A 444 20.48 -36.41 -3.43
CA TRP A 444 20.42 -37.55 -2.51
C TRP A 444 21.79 -37.99 -1.96
N ASP A 445 22.84 -37.95 -2.79
CA ASP A 445 24.21 -38.36 -2.45
C ASP A 445 25.09 -37.19 -1.96
N SER A 446 24.52 -35.98 -1.85
CA SER A 446 25.28 -34.81 -1.45
C SER A 446 25.60 -34.79 0.05
N SER A 447 26.77 -34.25 0.39
CA SER A 447 27.13 -33.98 1.79
C SER A 447 26.12 -33.05 2.49
N ASN A 448 25.49 -32.14 1.74
CA ASN A 448 24.46 -31.24 2.24
C ASN A 448 23.20 -32.00 2.65
N ARG A 449 22.73 -32.94 1.83
CA ARG A 449 21.59 -33.81 2.14
C ARG A 449 21.86 -34.66 3.38
N ILE A 450 23.03 -35.31 3.45
CA ILE A 450 23.43 -36.11 4.61
C ILE A 450 23.44 -35.28 5.90
N ARG A 451 23.97 -34.04 5.85
CA ARG A 451 23.97 -33.13 7.00
C ARG A 451 22.54 -32.74 7.42
N THR A 452 21.64 -32.51 6.48
CA THR A 452 20.23 -32.22 6.76
C THR A 452 19.54 -33.41 7.43
N LEU A 453 19.68 -34.62 6.89
CA LEU A 453 19.11 -35.83 7.50
C LEU A 453 19.63 -36.08 8.91
N ALA A 454 20.94 -35.92 9.13
CA ALA A 454 21.55 -36.09 10.43
C ALA A 454 20.90 -35.19 11.51
N LYS A 455 20.44 -33.98 11.17
CA LYS A 455 19.72 -33.10 12.10
C LYS A 455 18.43 -33.72 12.63
N PHE A 456 17.71 -34.48 11.80
CA PHE A 456 16.49 -35.17 12.22
C PHE A 456 16.77 -36.38 13.11
N MET A 457 17.92 -37.03 12.95
CA MET A 457 18.32 -38.22 13.71
C MET A 457 18.93 -37.90 15.08
N GLU A 458 19.37 -36.66 15.29
CA GLU A 458 19.98 -36.21 16.54
C GLU A 458 19.10 -36.45 17.79
N LYS A 459 19.76 -36.79 18.90
CA LYS A 459 19.18 -36.92 20.25
C LYS A 459 17.94 -37.83 20.32
N ASP A 460 18.08 -39.06 19.83
CA ASP A 460 16.98 -40.04 19.77
C ASP A 460 15.76 -39.45 19.05
N TYR A 461 16.00 -38.93 17.84
CA TYR A 461 14.98 -38.46 16.91
C TYR A 461 14.06 -37.37 17.51
N GLU A 462 14.60 -36.44 18.31
CA GLU A 462 13.80 -35.43 19.01
C GLU A 462 12.98 -34.53 18.05
N LYS A 463 13.51 -34.31 16.84
CA LYS A 463 12.87 -33.50 15.78
C LYS A 463 11.66 -34.24 15.20
N ILE A 464 11.80 -35.54 14.96
CA ILE A 464 10.70 -36.40 14.48
C ILE A 464 9.59 -36.47 15.52
N LYS A 465 9.93 -36.63 16.81
CA LYS A 465 8.94 -36.58 17.90
C LYS A 465 8.15 -35.27 17.90
N LYS A 466 8.84 -34.14 17.67
CA LYS A 466 8.17 -32.83 17.56
C LYS A 466 7.29 -32.74 16.30
N LEU A 467 7.73 -33.24 15.15
CA LEU A 467 6.91 -33.30 13.93
C LEU A 467 5.63 -34.10 14.15
N ILE A 468 5.71 -35.31 14.72
CA ILE A 468 4.52 -36.13 15.02
C ILE A 468 3.59 -35.42 16.00
N LYS A 469 4.12 -34.72 17.00
CA LYS A 469 3.29 -33.92 17.92
C LYS A 469 2.55 -32.81 17.16
N LEU A 470 3.25 -32.03 16.33
CA LEU A 470 2.64 -30.97 15.53
C LEU A 470 1.61 -31.54 14.53
N ARG A 471 1.91 -32.68 13.92
CA ARG A 471 0.99 -33.39 13.03
C ARG A 471 -0.33 -33.67 13.74
N ARG A 472 -0.29 -34.27 14.94
CA ARG A 472 -1.49 -34.56 15.75
C ARG A 472 -2.28 -33.29 16.04
N GLU A 473 -1.60 -32.19 16.39
CA GLU A 473 -2.23 -30.89 16.65
C GLU A 473 -2.93 -30.32 15.41
N TYR A 474 -2.28 -30.29 14.24
CA TYR A 474 -2.88 -29.77 13.01
C TYR A 474 -3.95 -30.69 12.43
N ALA A 475 -3.72 -32.01 12.42
CA ALA A 475 -4.70 -33.00 11.97
C ALA A 475 -6.01 -32.91 12.76
N SER A 476 -5.93 -32.73 14.08
CA SER A 476 -7.14 -32.55 14.90
C SER A 476 -7.89 -31.25 14.58
N LYS A 477 -7.19 -30.16 14.24
CA LYS A 477 -7.83 -28.88 13.87
C LYS A 477 -8.48 -28.96 12.50
N VAL A 478 -7.76 -29.48 11.52
CA VAL A 478 -8.26 -29.66 10.14
C VAL A 478 -9.45 -30.60 10.14
N LEU A 479 -9.37 -31.74 10.86
CA LEU A 479 -10.50 -32.67 10.98
C LEU A 479 -11.74 -32.03 11.59
N ALA A 480 -11.59 -31.16 12.59
CA ALA A 480 -12.72 -30.46 13.18
C ALA A 480 -13.40 -29.51 12.17
N VAL A 481 -12.62 -28.85 11.31
CA VAL A 481 -13.12 -28.02 10.21
C VAL A 481 -13.78 -28.88 9.12
N ASP A 482 -13.13 -29.97 8.71
CA ASP A 482 -13.68 -30.91 7.72
C ASP A 482 -15.04 -31.48 8.16
N GLN A 483 -15.21 -31.79 9.45
CA GLN A 483 -16.49 -32.25 9.99
C GLN A 483 -17.61 -31.21 9.92
N VAL A 484 -17.28 -29.92 10.01
CA VAL A 484 -18.23 -28.82 9.85
C VAL A 484 -18.57 -28.67 8.37
N ILE A 485 -17.55 -28.65 7.50
CA ILE A 485 -17.71 -28.59 6.05
C ILE A 485 -18.58 -29.75 5.54
N ASP A 486 -18.36 -30.97 6.01
CA ASP A 486 -19.16 -32.14 5.64
C ASP A 486 -20.64 -32.04 6.05
N GLN A 487 -20.94 -31.29 7.11
CA GLN A 487 -22.32 -31.04 7.53
C GLN A 487 -22.98 -29.97 6.67
N GLU A 488 -22.24 -28.91 6.32
CA GLU A 488 -22.68 -27.85 5.40
C GLU A 488 -22.89 -28.39 3.99
N ARG A 489 -22.01 -29.28 3.53
CA ARG A 489 -22.03 -29.85 2.18
C ARG A 489 -23.23 -30.75 1.90
N LYS A 490 -23.72 -31.50 2.90
CA LYS A 490 -24.81 -32.48 2.75
C LYS A 490 -26.12 -31.93 2.19
N PRO A 491 -26.64 -30.78 2.66
CA PRO A 491 -27.87 -30.19 2.12
C PRO A 491 -27.67 -29.43 0.80
N MET A 492 -26.43 -29.19 0.36
CA MET A 492 -26.12 -28.33 -0.79
C MET A 492 -26.08 -29.10 -2.11
N SER A 493 -26.57 -28.46 -3.17
CA SER A 493 -26.45 -28.93 -4.57
C SER A 493 -25.00 -28.87 -5.07
N SER A 494 -24.69 -29.54 -6.19
CA SER A 494 -23.32 -29.55 -6.75
C SER A 494 -22.81 -28.14 -7.06
N ASP A 495 -23.68 -27.30 -7.64
CA ASP A 495 -23.31 -25.94 -8.05
C ASP A 495 -23.03 -25.05 -6.82
N GLU A 496 -23.80 -25.21 -5.74
CA GLU A 496 -23.55 -24.51 -4.47
C GLU A 496 -22.25 -24.96 -3.80
N GLN A 497 -21.89 -26.24 -3.91
CA GLN A 497 -20.62 -26.75 -3.38
C GLN A 497 -19.42 -26.18 -4.14
N GLU A 498 -19.54 -26.02 -5.46
CA GLU A 498 -18.48 -25.43 -6.29
C GLU A 498 -18.24 -23.96 -5.90
N LEU A 499 -19.30 -23.20 -5.64
CA LEU A 499 -19.20 -21.83 -5.15
C LEU A 499 -18.55 -21.73 -3.75
N MET A 500 -18.74 -22.74 -2.89
CA MET A 500 -18.19 -22.76 -1.53
C MET A 500 -16.80 -23.39 -1.44
N ALA A 501 -16.30 -24.03 -2.50
CA ALA A 501 -15.03 -24.75 -2.48
C ALA A 501 -13.85 -23.87 -2.03
N SER A 502 -13.77 -22.64 -2.55
CA SER A 502 -12.73 -21.67 -2.19
C SER A 502 -12.82 -21.23 -0.73
N GLU A 503 -14.03 -21.02 -0.21
CA GLU A 503 -14.23 -20.65 1.20
C GLU A 503 -13.85 -21.80 2.13
N TRP A 504 -14.26 -23.02 1.80
CA TRP A 504 -13.90 -24.22 2.55
C TRP A 504 -12.39 -24.45 2.55
N LEU A 505 -11.71 -24.30 1.41
CA LEU A 505 -10.26 -24.38 1.33
C LEU A 505 -9.60 -23.34 2.24
N SER A 506 -10.08 -22.08 2.20
CA SER A 506 -9.59 -21.01 3.07
C SER A 506 -9.70 -21.37 4.56
N ARG A 507 -10.87 -21.87 5.00
CA ARG A 507 -11.08 -22.35 6.38
C ARG A 507 -10.13 -23.48 6.76
N ARG A 508 -9.82 -24.41 5.84
CA ARG A 508 -8.85 -25.50 6.07
C ARG A 508 -7.42 -24.97 6.17
N LEU A 509 -7.04 -24.00 5.35
CA LEU A 509 -5.74 -23.33 5.41
C LEU A 509 -5.57 -22.61 6.75
N ASP A 510 -6.58 -21.87 7.22
CA ASP A 510 -6.60 -21.22 8.54
C ASP A 510 -6.45 -22.23 9.70
N ALA A 511 -6.97 -23.45 9.53
CA ALA A 511 -6.79 -24.53 10.50
C ALA A 511 -5.37 -25.15 10.50
N GLY A 512 -4.54 -24.80 9.51
CA GLY A 512 -3.18 -25.26 9.34
C GLY A 512 -3.00 -26.45 8.38
N LEU A 513 -3.86 -26.58 7.37
CA LEU A 513 -3.74 -27.63 6.34
C LEU A 513 -2.34 -27.67 5.70
N PHE A 514 -1.78 -26.51 5.33
CA PHE A 514 -0.46 -26.45 4.71
C PHE A 514 0.66 -26.91 5.66
N CYS A 515 0.55 -26.62 6.95
CA CYS A 515 1.46 -27.17 7.96
C CYS A 515 1.36 -28.70 8.04
N LEU A 516 0.14 -29.25 8.04
CA LEU A 516 -0.09 -30.70 8.06
C LEU A 516 0.52 -31.38 6.83
N GLN A 517 0.24 -30.85 5.64
CA GLN A 517 0.78 -31.36 4.37
C GLN A 517 2.31 -31.35 4.38
N ASN A 518 2.95 -30.23 4.75
CA ASN A 518 4.42 -30.17 4.82
C ASN A 518 5.02 -31.14 5.84
N ILE A 519 4.38 -31.32 7.00
CA ILE A 519 4.84 -32.31 7.98
C ILE A 519 4.79 -33.72 7.37
N ASP A 520 3.70 -34.06 6.68
CA ASP A 520 3.53 -35.39 6.10
C ASP A 520 4.48 -35.64 4.93
N VAL A 521 4.78 -34.62 4.12
CA VAL A 521 5.84 -34.68 3.10
C VAL A 521 7.22 -34.90 3.74
N ILE A 522 7.55 -34.16 4.80
CA ILE A 522 8.82 -34.35 5.54
C ILE A 522 8.91 -35.76 6.11
N LEU A 523 7.84 -36.25 6.76
CA LEU A 523 7.81 -37.59 7.33
C LEU A 523 7.95 -38.67 6.26
N ALA A 524 7.32 -38.50 5.09
CA ALA A 524 7.44 -39.41 3.97
C ALA A 524 8.88 -39.48 3.42
N TRP A 525 9.55 -38.34 3.27
CA TRP A 525 10.97 -38.29 2.92
C TRP A 525 11.84 -39.04 3.93
N LEU A 526 11.62 -38.81 5.22
CA LEU A 526 12.38 -39.48 6.28
C LEU A 526 12.13 -41.00 6.31
N VAL A 527 10.90 -41.45 6.01
CA VAL A 527 10.56 -42.88 5.87
C VAL A 527 11.24 -43.53 4.67
N ALA A 528 11.36 -42.79 3.56
CA ALA A 528 11.98 -43.28 2.34
C ALA A 528 13.51 -43.40 2.45
N GLU A 529 14.16 -42.50 3.20
CA GLU A 529 15.62 -42.38 3.20
C GLU A 529 16.34 -43.00 4.39
N ASP A 530 15.67 -43.21 5.54
CA ASP A 530 16.32 -43.76 6.73
C ASP A 530 15.46 -44.82 7.44
N ASP A 531 15.98 -46.05 7.52
CA ASP A 531 15.29 -47.18 8.17
C ASP A 531 15.05 -46.94 9.67
N GLY A 532 15.96 -46.25 10.35
CA GLY A 532 15.83 -45.90 11.77
C GLY A 532 14.69 -44.91 12.01
N ALA A 533 14.62 -43.88 11.17
CA ALA A 533 13.53 -42.91 11.13
C ALA A 533 12.20 -43.60 10.82
N LYS A 534 12.17 -44.51 9.83
CA LYS A 534 10.97 -45.30 9.49
C LYS A 534 10.44 -46.08 10.68
N VAL A 535 11.30 -46.83 11.37
CA VAL A 535 10.92 -47.60 12.58
C VAL A 535 10.42 -46.65 13.66
N LYS A 536 11.10 -45.51 13.87
CA LYS A 536 10.72 -44.54 14.89
C LYS A 536 9.37 -43.87 14.60
N ILE A 537 9.13 -43.46 13.36
CA ILE A 537 7.87 -42.85 12.91
C ILE A 537 6.71 -43.83 13.10
N LYS A 538 6.86 -45.08 12.64
CA LYS A 538 5.86 -46.14 12.86
C LYS A 538 5.56 -46.33 14.35
N SER A 539 6.61 -46.41 15.18
CA SER A 539 6.44 -46.55 16.62
C SER A 539 5.68 -45.38 17.25
N LEU A 540 5.89 -44.14 16.79
CA LEU A 540 5.23 -42.95 17.32
C LEU A 540 3.78 -42.83 16.86
N LEU A 541 3.46 -43.23 15.63
CA LEU A 541 2.08 -43.25 15.13
C LEU A 541 1.24 -44.32 15.86
N LEU A 542 1.83 -45.49 16.11
CA LEU A 542 1.18 -46.58 16.85
C LEU A 542 0.78 -46.21 18.30
N GLU A 543 1.38 -45.19 18.90
CA GLU A 543 0.96 -44.68 20.22
C GLU A 543 -0.49 -44.15 20.24
N GLN A 544 -1.07 -43.86 19.07
CA GLN A 544 -2.47 -43.45 18.89
C GLN A 544 -3.25 -44.38 17.95
N ASP A 545 -2.80 -45.63 17.80
CA ASP A 545 -3.41 -46.61 16.88
C ASP A 545 -3.42 -46.14 15.41
N GLU A 546 -2.50 -45.25 15.02
CA GLU A 546 -2.29 -44.82 13.64
C GLU A 546 -1.12 -45.59 12.98
N ASP A 547 -1.13 -45.67 11.65
CA ASP A 547 -0.04 -46.23 10.85
C ASP A 547 0.39 -45.24 9.74
N LEU A 548 1.29 -45.64 8.84
CA LEU A 548 1.73 -44.77 7.73
C LEU A 548 0.59 -44.41 6.75
N GLY A 549 -0.56 -45.08 6.84
CA GLY A 549 -1.75 -44.81 6.06
C GLY A 549 -2.29 -43.40 6.23
N VAL A 550 -2.13 -42.78 7.43
CA VAL A 550 -2.58 -41.39 7.65
C VAL A 550 -1.74 -40.40 6.85
N ILE A 551 -0.43 -40.63 6.73
CA ILE A 551 0.48 -39.81 5.93
C ILE A 551 0.16 -40.02 4.44
N LYS A 552 -0.05 -41.27 4.04
CA LYS A 552 -0.44 -41.63 2.68
C LYS A 552 -1.73 -40.96 2.24
N ALA A 553 -2.73 -40.90 3.12
CA ALA A 553 -4.00 -40.24 2.82
C ALA A 553 -3.81 -38.75 2.52
N THR A 554 -3.04 -38.03 3.36
CA THR A 554 -2.75 -36.61 3.16
C THR A 554 -1.96 -36.34 1.87
N LEU A 555 -0.96 -37.17 1.56
CA LEU A 555 -0.21 -37.05 0.30
C LEU A 555 -1.08 -37.35 -0.93
N GLN A 556 -1.98 -38.33 -0.84
CA GLN A 556 -2.89 -38.66 -1.92
C GLN A 556 -3.93 -37.56 -2.15
N GLU A 557 -4.44 -36.96 -1.08
CA GLU A 557 -5.32 -35.79 -1.17
C GLU A 557 -4.60 -34.63 -1.85
N GLN A 558 -3.38 -34.30 -1.42
CA GLN A 558 -2.58 -33.27 -2.04
C GLN A 558 -2.34 -33.53 -3.54
N ILE A 559 -2.11 -34.79 -3.94
CA ILE A 559 -2.00 -35.16 -5.36
C ILE A 559 -3.31 -34.87 -6.11
N ASN A 560 -4.46 -35.21 -5.51
CA ASN A 560 -5.76 -35.04 -6.14
C ASN A 560 -6.14 -33.57 -6.33
N ASP A 561 -5.66 -32.71 -5.44
CA ASP A 561 -5.89 -31.26 -5.47
C ASP A 561 -4.96 -30.51 -6.45
N LEU A 562 -4.00 -31.20 -7.09
CA LEU A 562 -3.15 -30.59 -8.12
C LEU A 562 -3.84 -30.65 -9.50
N ASP A 563 -4.02 -29.49 -10.12
CA ASP A 563 -4.70 -29.32 -11.41
C ASP A 563 -3.83 -29.72 -12.64
N GLU A 564 -2.56 -30.10 -12.42
CA GLU A 564 -1.57 -30.50 -13.45
C GLU A 564 -1.30 -29.43 -14.52
N THR A 565 -1.50 -28.16 -14.19
CA THR A 565 -1.43 -27.05 -15.17
C THR A 565 -0.02 -26.50 -15.34
N SER A 566 0.80 -26.59 -14.29
CA SER A 566 2.16 -26.06 -14.29
C SER A 566 3.24 -27.16 -14.24
N ALA A 567 4.43 -26.85 -14.78
CA ALA A 567 5.57 -27.77 -14.74
C ALA A 567 6.06 -28.06 -13.30
N ASP A 568 5.73 -27.20 -12.35
CA ASP A 568 6.05 -27.37 -10.92
C ASP A 568 5.00 -28.24 -10.21
N GLU A 569 3.72 -28.14 -10.58
CA GLU A 569 2.67 -29.06 -10.11
C GLU A 569 2.93 -30.49 -10.58
N LEU A 570 3.30 -30.67 -11.86
CA LEU A 570 3.64 -31.98 -12.41
C LEU A 570 4.82 -32.62 -11.66
N ASP A 571 5.89 -31.86 -11.43
CA ASP A 571 7.05 -32.32 -10.65
C ASP A 571 6.69 -32.66 -9.20
N THR A 572 5.83 -31.84 -8.59
CA THR A 572 5.33 -32.10 -7.23
C THR A 572 4.52 -33.40 -7.20
N ARG A 573 3.64 -33.63 -8.18
CA ARG A 573 2.85 -34.85 -8.31
C ARG A 573 3.72 -36.09 -8.46
N GLU A 574 4.72 -36.05 -9.33
CA GLU A 574 5.68 -37.15 -9.53
C GLU A 574 6.46 -37.47 -8.26
N MET A 575 6.92 -36.43 -7.56
CA MET A 575 7.64 -36.56 -6.28
C MET A 575 6.75 -37.20 -5.20
N LEU A 576 5.54 -36.68 -4.99
CA LEU A 576 4.60 -37.24 -4.01
C LEU A 576 4.21 -38.68 -4.37
N GLY A 577 3.95 -38.96 -5.66
CA GLY A 577 3.65 -40.30 -6.15
C GLY A 577 4.79 -41.31 -5.91
N THR A 578 6.04 -40.84 -5.97
CA THR A 578 7.21 -41.65 -5.61
C THR A 578 7.26 -41.91 -4.10
N LEU A 579 7.03 -40.90 -3.26
CA LEU A 579 7.00 -41.05 -1.81
C LEU A 579 5.91 -42.02 -1.34
N LEU A 580 4.75 -42.04 -2.00
CA LEU A 580 3.65 -42.96 -1.71
C LEU A 580 4.02 -44.45 -1.83
N GLN A 581 5.10 -44.79 -2.55
CA GLN A 581 5.57 -46.18 -2.67
C GLN A 581 6.29 -46.67 -1.40
N PHE A 582 6.74 -45.75 -0.53
CA PHE A 582 7.47 -46.06 0.70
C PHE A 582 6.58 -46.15 1.95
N LEU A 583 5.35 -45.64 1.85
CA LEU A 583 4.30 -45.59 2.89
C LEU A 583 3.34 -46.77 2.75
#